data_AF-A0AAU6PZP8-F1
#
_entry.id   AF-A0AAU6PZP8-F1
#
_cell.length_a   1.000
_cell.length_b   1.000
_cell.length_c   1.000
_cell.angle_alpha   90.00
_cell.angle_beta   90.00
_cell.angle_gamma   90.00
#
_symmetry.space_group_name_H-M   'P 1'
#
loop_
_entity.id
_entity.type
_entity.pdbx_description
1 polymer ?
#
loop_
_entity_poly.entity_id
_entity_poly.type
_entity_poly.pdbx_seq_one_letter_code
_entity_poly.pdbx_strand_id
1 'polypeptide(L)'
;MKRLSMKALLGGVVLTSALVSCGQNGSAPDLGGLPPLATGITVRFDAAPANTYLTLSTEGGEVVYQKAVSEGATSFAPDLNDWRSLSSRAAPIKLNTSVTTEPLLFLKWGMFQDKNSNGKPDDGEWLDRMTHDRVAYAEKAVKVEFDTETPAMHHVWTLNQGWTRAEHYVYRPLGSSTFQRLSRSTAAWDFWLHTATPVTSM
;
A
#
# COMPACT_ATOMS: atom_id res chain seq x y z
N MET A 1 5.89 82.64 -2.65
CA MET A 1 7.05 82.46 -1.75
C MET A 1 6.54 82.19 -0.33
N LYS A 2 6.66 80.97 0.16
CA LYS A 2 6.54 80.63 1.59
C LYS A 2 7.37 79.38 1.83
N ARG A 3 8.45 79.53 2.59
CA ARG A 3 9.30 78.44 3.09
C ARG A 3 8.65 77.89 4.37
N LEU A 4 8.69 76.58 4.54
CA LEU A 4 8.67 75.94 5.85
C LEU A 4 9.52 74.67 5.77
N SER A 5 10.21 74.43 6.88
CA SER A 5 11.45 73.66 7.03
C SER A 5 11.22 72.49 7.99
N MET A 6 12.09 71.47 7.90
CA MET A 6 12.40 70.43 8.92
C MET A 6 11.26 69.43 9.22
N LYS A 7 11.47 68.14 9.51
CA LYS A 7 12.64 67.31 9.86
C LYS A 7 12.17 65.84 9.69
N ALA A 8 13.00 65.00 9.05
CA ALA A 8 13.66 63.81 9.61
C ALA A 8 12.76 62.64 10.10
N LEU A 9 12.94 61.45 9.51
CA LEU A 9 13.16 60.14 10.14
C LEU A 9 13.34 59.13 8.97
N LEU A 10 14.55 58.70 8.65
CA LEU A 10 15.22 57.47 9.15
C LEU A 10 14.45 56.18 8.81
N GLY A 11 15.10 55.32 8.01
CA GLY A 11 14.77 53.89 7.98
C GLY A 11 14.77 53.24 6.59
N GLY A 12 15.90 53.27 5.90
CA GLY A 12 16.11 52.40 4.74
C GLY A 12 16.30 50.94 5.18
N VAL A 13 15.58 50.02 4.53
CA VAL A 13 15.92 48.60 4.54
C VAL A 13 15.92 48.12 3.09
N VAL A 14 17.14 47.84 2.61
CA VAL A 14 17.45 47.21 1.34
C VAL A 14 17.19 45.71 1.51
N LEU A 15 16.20 45.15 0.80
CA LEU A 15 16.04 43.70 0.69
C LEU A 15 16.91 43.19 -0.48
N THR A 16 18.11 42.75 -0.17
CA THR A 16 18.92 41.86 -1.03
C THR A 16 18.81 40.45 -0.48
N SER A 17 17.96 39.62 -1.07
CA SER A 17 17.92 38.18 -0.79
C SER A 17 18.85 37.48 -1.77
N ALA A 18 20.02 37.08 -1.25
CA ALA A 18 20.98 36.24 -1.94
C ALA A 18 20.41 34.84 -2.19
N LEU A 19 20.56 34.36 -3.43
CA LEU A 19 20.41 32.96 -3.78
C LEU A 19 21.59 32.19 -3.19
N VAL A 20 21.36 31.41 -2.13
CA VAL A 20 22.34 30.47 -1.59
C VAL A 20 21.92 29.06 -1.98
N SER A 21 22.65 28.50 -2.93
CA SER A 21 22.76 27.07 -3.18
C SER A 21 23.62 26.46 -2.07
N CYS A 22 23.11 25.44 -1.37
CA CYS A 22 23.92 24.50 -0.60
C CYS A 22 23.46 23.07 -0.88
N GLY A 23 24.44 22.23 -1.20
CA GLY A 23 24.28 20.85 -1.61
C GLY A 23 23.98 19.87 -0.48
N GLN A 24 23.90 18.61 -0.91
CA GLN A 24 23.64 17.40 -0.16
C GLN A 24 24.54 17.21 1.08
N ASN A 25 23.89 16.85 2.19
CA ASN A 25 24.25 15.82 3.18
C ASN A 25 23.03 15.75 4.13
N GLY A 26 22.33 14.64 4.28
CA GLY A 26 22.78 13.48 5.06
C GLY A 26 21.89 13.40 6.30
N SER A 27 21.03 12.38 6.36
CA SER A 27 20.09 12.03 7.46
C SER A 27 18.78 12.84 7.54
N ALA A 28 17.65 12.15 7.34
CA ALA A 28 16.34 12.70 7.70
C ALA A 28 16.25 12.85 9.23
N PRO A 29 15.67 13.96 9.75
CA PRO A 29 15.54 14.15 11.18
C PRO A 29 14.57 13.15 11.80
N ASP A 30 14.96 12.57 12.93
CA ASP A 30 14.09 11.79 13.80
C ASP A 30 13.11 12.73 14.51
N LEU A 31 11.88 12.81 14.01
CA LEU A 31 10.83 13.73 14.49
C LEU A 31 9.87 13.00 15.43
N GLY A 32 10.41 12.54 16.55
CA GLY A 32 9.64 11.97 17.65
C GLY A 32 8.35 12.77 17.91
N GLY A 33 7.20 12.11 17.78
CA GLY A 33 5.90 12.65 18.16
C GLY A 33 5.12 13.42 17.10
N LEU A 34 5.51 13.41 15.81
CA LEU A 34 4.58 13.84 14.77
C LEU A 34 3.39 12.87 14.65
N PRO A 35 2.15 13.37 14.52
CA PRO A 35 1.01 12.49 14.24
C PRO A 35 1.29 11.70 12.95
N PRO A 36 0.84 10.43 12.86
CA PRO A 36 1.03 9.63 11.67
C PRO A 36 0.57 10.42 10.45
N LEU A 37 1.44 10.53 9.43
CA LEU A 37 1.05 11.16 8.17
C LEU A 37 -0.13 10.38 7.62
N ALA A 38 -1.19 11.07 7.19
CA ALA A 38 -2.27 10.43 6.46
C ALA A 38 -1.68 9.77 5.23
N THR A 39 -1.60 8.44 5.25
CA THR A 39 -0.97 7.63 4.21
C THR A 39 -1.77 7.65 2.91
N GLY A 40 -3.01 8.15 2.98
CA GLY A 40 -4.00 8.03 1.91
C GLY A 40 -4.59 6.61 1.79
N ILE A 41 -4.21 5.70 2.69
CA ILE A 41 -4.66 4.30 2.70
C ILE A 41 -5.89 4.18 3.59
N THR A 42 -6.95 3.60 3.04
CA THR A 42 -8.12 3.20 3.81
C THR A 42 -8.44 1.75 3.51
N VAL A 43 -8.52 0.93 4.55
CA VAL A 43 -8.98 -0.45 4.46
C VAL A 43 -10.38 -0.50 5.03
N ARG A 44 -11.37 -0.82 4.19
CA ARG A 44 -12.78 -0.85 4.53
C ARG A 44 -13.26 -2.28 4.68
N PHE A 45 -14.17 -2.52 5.61
CA PHE A 45 -14.72 -3.83 5.93
C PHE A 45 -16.10 -3.66 6.58
N ASP A 46 -16.89 -4.73 6.59
CA ASP A 46 -18.08 -4.75 7.44
C ASP A 46 -17.69 -4.62 8.92
N ALA A 47 -18.63 -4.18 9.75
CA ALA A 47 -18.42 -3.95 11.19
C ALA A 47 -17.61 -5.08 11.86
N ALA A 48 -16.45 -4.72 12.40
CA ALA A 48 -15.53 -5.66 13.03
C ALA A 48 -16.15 -6.24 14.32
N PRO A 49 -16.12 -7.57 14.52
CA PRO A 49 -16.42 -8.19 15.81
C PRO A 49 -15.46 -7.72 16.93
N ALA A 50 -15.80 -8.01 18.18
CA ALA A 50 -14.86 -7.85 19.29
C ALA A 50 -13.59 -8.69 19.08
N ASN A 51 -12.45 -8.20 19.59
CA ASN A 51 -11.13 -8.83 19.51
C ASN A 51 -10.64 -9.10 18.07
N THR A 52 -10.93 -8.19 17.15
CA THR A 52 -10.55 -8.34 15.75
C THR A 52 -9.20 -7.70 15.46
N TYR A 53 -8.43 -8.34 14.60
CA TYR A 53 -7.18 -7.83 14.05
C TYR A 53 -7.25 -7.72 12.53
N LEU A 54 -6.73 -6.62 11.99
CA LEU A 54 -6.44 -6.45 10.57
C LEU A 54 -5.00 -6.84 10.30
N THR A 55 -4.76 -7.65 9.28
CA THR A 55 -3.44 -8.22 8.98
C THR A 55 -3.01 -8.05 7.54
N LEU A 56 -1.69 -7.99 7.30
CA LEU A 56 -1.12 -8.34 6.00
C LEU A 56 -0.38 -9.66 6.13
N SER A 57 -0.61 -10.53 5.15
CA SER A 57 0.08 -11.82 5.05
C SER A 57 0.81 -11.96 3.72
N THR A 58 1.90 -12.72 3.72
CA THR A 58 2.56 -13.17 2.48
C THR A 58 1.69 -14.19 1.74
N GLU A 59 2.03 -14.51 0.49
CA GLU A 59 1.38 -15.62 -0.24
C GLU A 59 1.54 -16.98 0.48
N GLY A 60 2.57 -17.13 1.30
CA GLY A 60 2.79 -18.33 2.13
C GLY A 60 1.94 -18.38 3.40
N GLY A 61 1.08 -17.38 3.65
CA GLY A 61 0.18 -17.33 4.82
C GLY A 61 0.79 -16.73 6.08
N GLU A 62 2.08 -16.40 6.08
CA GLU A 62 2.73 -15.73 7.22
C GLU A 62 2.18 -14.31 7.42
N VAL A 63 1.71 -13.99 8.62
CA VAL A 63 1.31 -12.64 9.02
C VAL A 63 2.55 -11.79 9.29
N VAL A 64 2.67 -10.67 8.57
CA VAL A 64 3.83 -9.76 8.62
C VAL A 64 3.48 -8.37 9.15
N TYR A 65 2.19 -8.08 9.27
CA TYR A 65 1.63 -6.86 9.82
C TYR A 65 0.34 -7.21 10.53
N GLN A 66 0.11 -6.63 11.70
CA GLN A 66 -1.12 -6.83 12.47
C GLN A 66 -1.43 -5.59 13.31
N LYS A 67 -2.69 -5.16 13.30
CA LYS A 67 -3.21 -4.11 14.20
C LYS A 67 -4.58 -4.50 14.73
N ALA A 68 -4.81 -4.22 16.01
CA ALA A 68 -6.12 -4.38 16.61
C ALA A 68 -7.11 -3.38 15.99
N VAL A 69 -8.33 -3.82 15.79
CA VAL A 69 -9.44 -3.02 15.26
C VAL A 69 -10.51 -2.95 16.35
N SER A 70 -11.01 -1.75 16.63
CA SER A 70 -12.10 -1.56 17.58
C SER A 70 -13.37 -2.25 17.11
N GLU A 71 -14.11 -2.83 18.04
CA GLU A 71 -15.43 -3.41 17.77
C GLU A 71 -16.36 -2.38 17.10
N GLY A 72 -17.09 -2.81 16.09
CA GLY A 72 -18.02 -1.97 15.32
C GLY A 72 -17.36 -1.06 14.29
N ALA A 73 -16.02 -0.98 14.24
CA ALA A 73 -15.33 -0.22 13.21
C ALA A 73 -15.60 -0.81 11.82
N THR A 74 -15.72 0.06 10.81
CA THR A 74 -15.94 -0.33 9.40
C THR A 74 -14.78 0.07 8.49
N SER A 75 -13.73 0.66 9.07
CA SER A 75 -12.53 1.03 8.34
C SER A 75 -11.34 1.17 9.27
N PHE A 76 -10.16 1.03 8.70
CA PHE A 76 -8.88 1.27 9.35
C PHE A 76 -7.96 2.04 8.40
N ALA A 77 -7.16 2.95 8.94
CA ALA A 77 -6.15 3.71 8.20
C ALA A 77 -4.75 3.26 8.64
N PRO A 78 -4.08 2.36 7.89
CA PRO A 78 -2.73 1.91 8.21
C PRO A 78 -1.70 3.03 8.13
N ASP A 79 -0.66 2.93 8.97
CA ASP A 79 0.55 3.73 8.86
C ASP A 79 1.57 3.01 7.95
N LEU A 80 2.03 3.68 6.89
CA LEU A 80 3.02 3.16 5.94
C LEU A 80 4.39 3.00 6.58
N ASN A 81 4.68 3.74 7.65
CA ASN A 81 5.93 3.60 8.39
C ASN A 81 6.06 2.20 8.99
N ASP A 82 4.94 1.56 9.36
CA ASP A 82 4.93 0.18 9.85
C ASP A 82 5.49 -0.81 8.80
N TRP A 83 5.46 -0.44 7.51
CA TRP A 83 5.89 -1.32 6.40
C TRP A 83 7.30 -1.03 5.92
N ARG A 84 7.98 -0.02 6.47
CA ARG A 84 9.32 0.40 6.02
C ARG A 84 10.34 -0.73 6.11
N SER A 85 10.28 -1.57 7.14
CA SER A 85 11.17 -2.73 7.28
C SER A 85 10.73 -3.90 6.39
N LEU A 86 9.44 -4.02 6.06
CA LEU A 86 8.90 -5.11 5.24
C LEU A 86 9.41 -5.08 3.80
N SER A 87 9.81 -3.92 3.28
CA SER A 87 10.35 -3.81 1.92
C SER A 87 11.65 -4.61 1.74
N SER A 88 12.41 -4.85 2.81
CA SER A 88 13.62 -5.70 2.80
C SER A 88 13.33 -7.17 2.48
N ARG A 89 12.06 -7.58 2.55
CA ARG A 89 11.61 -8.94 2.21
C ARG A 89 11.30 -9.12 0.72
N ALA A 90 11.38 -8.06 -0.07
CA ALA A 90 11.19 -8.17 -1.51
C ALA A 90 12.26 -9.08 -2.11
N ALA A 91 11.85 -9.99 -2.98
CA ALA A 91 12.73 -10.97 -3.59
C ALA A 91 12.36 -11.18 -5.06
N PRO A 92 13.33 -11.52 -5.93
CA PRO A 92 13.03 -11.91 -7.30
C PRO A 92 12.08 -13.11 -7.32
N ILE A 93 10.98 -13.00 -8.06
CA ILE A 93 10.02 -14.07 -8.26
C ILE A 93 10.26 -14.70 -9.62
N LYS A 94 10.49 -16.02 -9.65
CA LYS A 94 10.55 -16.81 -10.89
C LYS A 94 9.12 -17.13 -11.34
N LEU A 95 8.70 -16.55 -12.46
CA LEU A 95 7.34 -16.64 -12.98
C LEU A 95 7.14 -17.83 -13.90
N ASN A 96 8.18 -18.17 -14.67
CA ASN A 96 8.25 -19.39 -15.48
C ASN A 96 9.73 -19.79 -15.69
N THR A 97 10.02 -20.63 -16.67
CA THR A 97 11.39 -21.08 -16.99
C THR A 97 12.31 -19.95 -17.46
N SER A 98 11.77 -18.89 -18.05
CA SER A 98 12.52 -17.83 -18.74
C SER A 98 12.34 -16.44 -18.15
N VAL A 99 11.37 -16.24 -17.26
CA VAL A 99 11.01 -14.93 -16.71
C VAL A 99 11.22 -14.93 -15.20
N THR A 100 12.11 -14.05 -14.75
CA THR A 100 12.32 -13.71 -13.33
C THR A 100 12.12 -12.21 -13.18
N THR A 101 11.39 -11.80 -12.16
CA THR A 101 11.13 -10.40 -11.85
C THR A 101 12.31 -9.75 -11.13
N GLU A 102 12.39 -8.41 -11.18
CA GLU A 102 13.12 -7.65 -10.15
C GLU A 102 12.51 -7.95 -8.76
N PRO A 103 13.20 -7.63 -7.66
CA PRO A 103 12.67 -7.86 -6.31
C PRO A 103 11.29 -7.25 -6.08
N LEU A 104 10.35 -8.12 -5.71
CA LEU A 104 8.94 -7.80 -5.49
C LEU A 104 8.47 -8.44 -4.18
N LEU A 105 7.45 -7.83 -3.57
CA LEU A 105 6.71 -8.40 -2.47
C LEU A 105 5.21 -8.16 -2.71
N PHE A 106 4.42 -9.23 -2.71
CA PHE A 106 2.97 -9.15 -2.65
C PHE A 106 2.50 -9.55 -1.26
N LEU A 107 1.57 -8.76 -0.73
CA LEU A 107 0.90 -8.98 0.53
C LEU A 107 -0.61 -8.94 0.34
N LYS A 108 -1.32 -9.71 1.16
CA LYS A 108 -2.78 -9.81 1.16
C LYS A 108 -3.33 -9.23 2.45
N TRP A 109 -4.38 -8.41 2.37
CA TRP A 109 -5.17 -8.09 3.55
C TRP A 109 -5.98 -9.30 4.03
N GLY A 110 -6.10 -9.43 5.34
CA GLY A 110 -6.99 -10.37 6.00
C GLY A 110 -7.47 -9.82 7.34
N MET A 111 -8.45 -10.49 7.93
CA MET A 111 -8.90 -10.20 9.28
C MET A 111 -9.13 -11.51 10.02
N PHE A 112 -8.79 -11.53 11.30
CA PHE A 112 -9.11 -12.64 12.18
C PHE A 112 -9.68 -12.12 13.51
N GLN A 113 -10.51 -12.94 14.14
CA GLN A 113 -11.05 -12.68 15.47
C GLN A 113 -10.31 -13.55 16.47
N ASP A 114 -9.54 -12.91 17.35
CA ASP A 114 -8.81 -13.57 18.43
C ASP A 114 -9.80 -14.01 19.53
N LYS A 115 -10.13 -15.30 19.56
CA LYS A 115 -11.10 -15.86 20.52
C LYS A 115 -10.43 -16.28 21.81
N ASN A 116 -9.12 -16.47 21.82
CA ASN A 116 -8.36 -16.99 22.96
C ASN A 116 -7.39 -15.98 23.59
N SER A 117 -7.38 -14.74 23.09
CA SER A 117 -6.57 -13.62 23.57
C SER A 117 -5.06 -13.85 23.45
N ASN A 118 -4.60 -14.64 22.47
CA ASN A 118 -3.18 -14.89 22.25
C ASN A 118 -2.52 -13.94 21.23
N GLY A 119 -3.33 -13.09 20.58
CA GLY A 119 -2.91 -12.12 19.58
C GLY A 119 -2.40 -12.73 18.27
N LYS A 120 -2.72 -13.99 17.98
CA LYS A 120 -2.27 -14.73 16.79
C LYS A 120 -3.48 -15.40 16.14
N PRO A 121 -3.49 -15.52 14.81
CA PRO A 121 -4.56 -16.24 14.13
C PRO A 121 -4.43 -17.75 14.37
N ASP A 122 -5.49 -18.36 14.90
CA ASP A 122 -5.65 -19.81 14.95
C ASP A 122 -6.67 -20.33 13.92
N ASP A 123 -6.71 -21.65 13.75
CA ASP A 123 -7.65 -22.31 12.83
C ASP A 123 -9.11 -21.98 13.22
N GLY A 124 -9.88 -21.48 12.26
CA GLY A 124 -11.27 -21.07 12.47
C GLY A 124 -11.48 -19.68 13.09
N GLU A 125 -10.40 -18.89 13.25
CA GLU A 125 -10.46 -17.50 13.68
C GLU A 125 -10.42 -16.50 12.52
N TRP A 126 -9.92 -16.91 11.36
CA TRP A 126 -9.97 -16.10 10.15
C TRP A 126 -11.41 -15.76 9.79
N LEU A 127 -11.68 -14.46 9.65
CA LEU A 127 -12.93 -13.97 9.11
C LEU A 127 -12.89 -14.21 7.59
N ASP A 128 -14.01 -14.67 7.01
CA ASP A 128 -14.16 -14.78 5.56
C ASP A 128 -14.25 -13.38 4.95
N ARG A 129 -13.09 -12.73 4.83
CA ARG A 129 -12.91 -11.36 4.38
C ARG A 129 -11.74 -11.36 3.42
N MET A 130 -12.02 -11.04 2.17
CA MET A 130 -11.02 -11.00 1.11
C MET A 130 -11.03 -9.66 0.39
N THR A 131 -9.85 -9.28 -0.09
CA THR A 131 -9.66 -8.29 -1.15
C THR A 131 -9.11 -9.02 -2.37
N HIS A 132 -9.53 -8.62 -3.55
CA HIS A 132 -8.90 -9.06 -4.80
C HIS A 132 -7.53 -8.38 -4.97
N ASP A 133 -7.45 -7.12 -4.55
CA ASP A 133 -6.24 -6.31 -4.70
C ASP A 133 -5.18 -6.68 -3.67
N ARG A 134 -3.93 -6.47 -4.05
CA ARG A 134 -2.76 -6.74 -3.21
C ARG A 134 -2.13 -5.45 -2.75
N VAL A 135 -1.49 -5.49 -1.58
CA VAL A 135 -0.43 -4.52 -1.26
C VAL A 135 0.84 -5.04 -1.91
N ALA A 136 1.48 -4.23 -2.75
CA ALA A 136 2.68 -4.60 -3.46
C ALA A 136 3.83 -3.65 -3.12
N TYR A 137 5.02 -4.18 -2.95
CA TYR A 137 6.26 -3.40 -2.99
C TYR A 137 7.10 -3.85 -4.17
N ALA A 138 7.63 -2.89 -4.93
CA ALA A 138 8.59 -3.16 -5.98
C ALA A 138 9.86 -2.33 -5.78
N GLU A 139 11.03 -2.97 -5.76
CA GLU A 139 12.30 -2.25 -5.61
C GLU A 139 12.57 -1.30 -6.80
N LYS A 140 12.14 -1.71 -7.99
CA LYS A 140 12.10 -0.93 -9.23
C LYS A 140 10.75 -1.11 -9.90
N ALA A 141 10.41 -0.22 -10.84
CA ALA A 141 9.21 -0.42 -11.65
C ALA A 141 9.30 -1.75 -12.41
N VAL A 142 8.22 -2.53 -12.38
CA VAL A 142 8.15 -3.85 -13.02
C VAL A 142 7.13 -3.82 -14.14
N LYS A 143 7.54 -4.32 -15.31
CA LYS A 143 6.64 -4.69 -16.40
C LYS A 143 7.04 -6.07 -16.90
N VAL A 144 6.18 -7.07 -16.67
CA VAL A 144 6.44 -8.45 -17.08
C VAL A 144 5.17 -9.10 -17.61
N GLU A 145 5.36 -9.97 -18.59
CA GLU A 145 4.32 -10.75 -19.24
C GLU A 145 4.76 -12.21 -19.26
N PHE A 146 3.85 -13.13 -18.93
CA PHE A 146 4.14 -14.56 -18.91
C PHE A 146 2.87 -15.38 -18.99
N ASP A 147 2.99 -16.63 -19.44
CA ASP A 147 1.87 -17.56 -19.53
C ASP A 147 1.99 -18.68 -18.49
N THR A 148 0.84 -19.18 -18.04
CA THR A 148 0.69 -20.42 -17.27
C THR A 148 -0.22 -21.37 -18.00
N GLU A 149 0.04 -22.68 -17.91
CA GLU A 149 -0.71 -23.71 -18.66
C GLU A 149 -1.94 -24.22 -17.90
N THR A 150 -1.93 -24.20 -16.56
CA THR A 150 -3.03 -24.73 -15.73
C THR A 150 -3.39 -23.77 -14.58
N PRO A 151 -4.48 -22.99 -14.70
CA PRO A 151 -5.27 -22.78 -15.93
C PRO A 151 -4.46 -22.04 -17.00
N ALA A 152 -4.84 -22.23 -18.27
CA ALA A 152 -4.30 -21.46 -19.40
C ALA A 152 -4.58 -19.97 -19.17
N MET A 153 -3.53 -19.21 -18.91
CA MET A 153 -3.64 -17.80 -18.52
C MET A 153 -2.44 -17.00 -18.99
N HIS A 154 -2.72 -15.86 -19.60
CA HIS A 154 -1.74 -14.82 -19.89
C HIS A 154 -1.76 -13.79 -18.75
N HIS A 155 -0.59 -13.53 -18.19
CA HIS A 155 -0.42 -12.61 -17.06
C HIS A 155 0.29 -11.36 -17.54
N VAL A 156 -0.21 -10.19 -17.13
CA VAL A 156 0.45 -8.90 -17.36
C VAL A 156 0.56 -8.16 -16.04
N TRP A 157 1.79 -7.92 -15.58
CA TRP A 157 2.05 -7.15 -14.38
C TRP A 157 2.67 -5.81 -14.75
N THR A 158 2.14 -4.73 -14.18
CA THR A 158 2.66 -3.38 -14.35
C THR A 158 2.64 -2.67 -13.00
N LEU A 159 3.78 -2.69 -12.31
CA LEU A 159 3.92 -2.17 -10.95
C LEU A 159 4.87 -0.98 -10.92
N ASN A 160 4.47 0.07 -10.22
CA ASN A 160 5.35 1.22 -9.96
C ASN A 160 6.36 0.84 -8.86
N GLN A 161 7.50 1.54 -8.86
CA GLN A 161 8.47 1.45 -7.77
C GLN A 161 7.86 1.89 -6.43
N GLY A 162 8.26 1.21 -5.35
CA GLY A 162 7.80 1.49 -3.98
C GLY A 162 6.55 0.70 -3.61
N TRP A 163 5.94 1.08 -2.49
CA TRP A 163 4.66 0.50 -2.06
C TRP A 163 3.54 1.00 -2.96
N THR A 164 2.61 0.12 -3.33
CA THR A 164 1.41 0.41 -4.12
C THR A 164 0.25 -0.50 -3.71
N ARG A 165 -0.98 -0.07 -3.98
CA ARG A 165 -2.10 -1.00 -4.20
C ARG A 165 -1.97 -1.55 -5.62
N ALA A 166 -1.89 -2.86 -5.74
CA ALA A 166 -1.93 -3.57 -7.01
C ALA A 166 -3.35 -4.10 -7.25
N GLU A 167 -4.08 -3.43 -8.12
CA GLU A 167 -5.40 -3.87 -8.56
C GLU A 167 -5.29 -5.18 -9.33
N HIS A 168 -6.19 -6.12 -9.02
CA HIS A 168 -6.17 -7.46 -9.60
C HIS A 168 -7.43 -7.71 -10.41
N TYR A 169 -7.26 -8.05 -11.69
CA TYR A 169 -8.36 -8.42 -12.57
C TYR A 169 -8.10 -9.77 -13.21
N VAL A 170 -9.14 -10.61 -13.27
CA VAL A 170 -9.13 -11.86 -14.02
C VAL A 170 -10.38 -11.90 -14.89
N TYR A 171 -10.20 -12.10 -16.18
CA TYR A 171 -11.31 -12.24 -17.12
C TYR A 171 -10.93 -13.17 -18.25
N ARG A 172 -11.93 -13.73 -18.94
CA ARG A 172 -11.73 -14.50 -20.18
C ARG A 172 -12.28 -13.69 -21.34
N PRO A 173 -11.43 -13.24 -22.28
CA PRO A 173 -11.91 -12.56 -23.49
C PRO A 173 -12.93 -13.43 -24.24
N LEU A 174 -13.91 -12.78 -24.89
CA LEU A 174 -14.89 -13.48 -25.72
C LEU A 174 -14.18 -14.23 -26.84
N GLY A 175 -14.50 -15.52 -27.00
CA GLY A 175 -13.87 -16.38 -28.01
C GLY A 175 -12.47 -16.90 -27.65
N SER A 176 -11.94 -16.60 -26.45
CA SER A 176 -10.67 -17.14 -25.96
C SER A 176 -10.88 -18.34 -25.01
N SER A 177 -10.02 -19.35 -25.10
CA SER A 177 -9.86 -20.40 -24.07
C SER A 177 -8.88 -20.00 -22.97
N THR A 178 -8.07 -18.96 -23.20
CA THR A 178 -7.03 -18.46 -22.28
C THR A 178 -7.58 -17.29 -21.47
N PHE A 179 -7.42 -17.35 -20.16
CA PHE A 179 -7.73 -16.24 -19.26
C PHE A 179 -6.68 -15.14 -19.35
N GLN A 180 -7.08 -13.92 -19.03
CA GLN A 180 -6.21 -12.76 -18.85
C GLN A 180 -6.19 -12.41 -17.37
N ARG A 181 -4.99 -12.27 -16.80
CA ARG A 181 -4.80 -11.78 -15.44
C ARG A 181 -3.93 -10.53 -15.45
N LEU A 182 -4.45 -9.46 -14.87
CA LEU A 182 -3.77 -8.17 -14.78
C LEU A 182 -3.48 -7.86 -13.30
N SER A 183 -2.27 -7.40 -13.03
CA SER A 183 -1.88 -6.81 -11.74
C SER A 183 -1.28 -5.44 -11.99
N ARG A 184 -1.95 -4.37 -11.56
CA ARG A 184 -1.54 -2.99 -11.90
C ARG A 184 -1.50 -2.08 -10.68
N SER A 185 -0.41 -1.34 -10.51
CA SER A 185 -0.37 -0.27 -9.50
C SER A 185 -1.38 0.83 -9.79
N THR A 186 -2.13 1.23 -8.76
CA THR A 186 -3.10 2.33 -8.82
C THR A 186 -2.68 3.47 -7.89
N ALA A 187 -3.19 4.68 -8.18
CA ALA A 187 -2.96 5.86 -7.34
C ALA A 187 -3.92 5.91 -6.13
N ALA A 188 -5.04 5.18 -6.18
CA ALA A 188 -6.03 5.15 -5.11
C ALA A 188 -5.80 3.96 -4.17
N TRP A 189 -5.63 4.22 -2.87
CA TRP A 189 -5.29 3.21 -1.86
C TRP A 189 -6.46 2.87 -0.94
N ASP A 190 -7.66 2.81 -1.50
CA ASP A 190 -8.84 2.28 -0.85
C ASP A 190 -8.95 0.78 -1.11
N PHE A 191 -8.87 -0.03 -0.06
CA PHE A 191 -9.14 -1.47 -0.10
C PHE A 191 -10.53 -1.75 0.46
N TRP A 192 -11.25 -2.69 -0.12
CA TRP A 192 -12.50 -3.20 0.44
C TRP A 192 -12.37 -4.70 0.70
N LEU A 193 -12.53 -5.09 1.96
CA LEU A 193 -12.57 -6.47 2.40
C LEU A 193 -14.03 -6.92 2.46
N HIS A 194 -14.42 -7.73 1.49
CA HIS A 194 -15.76 -8.30 1.39
C HIS A 194 -15.75 -9.78 1.74
N THR A 195 -16.91 -10.34 2.09
CA THR A 195 -17.08 -11.79 2.08
C THR A 195 -16.87 -12.33 0.66
N ALA A 196 -16.45 -13.59 0.53
CA ALA A 196 -16.34 -14.19 -0.80
C ALA A 196 -17.69 -14.08 -1.52
N THR A 197 -17.70 -13.44 -2.70
CA THR A 197 -18.90 -13.40 -3.53
C THR A 197 -19.25 -14.85 -3.88
N PRO A 198 -20.45 -15.35 -3.57
CA PRO A 198 -20.84 -16.70 -3.95
C PRO A 198 -20.64 -16.87 -5.46
N VAL A 199 -20.10 -18.02 -5.88
CA VAL A 199 -19.77 -18.34 -7.29
C VAL A 199 -21.02 -18.32 -8.21
N THR A 200 -22.21 -18.10 -7.67
CA THR A 200 -23.46 -18.00 -8.41
C THR A 200 -23.71 -16.57 -8.92
N SER A 201 -22.99 -16.19 -9.95
CA SER A 201 -23.49 -15.24 -10.97
C SER A 201 -22.80 -15.61 -12.28
N MET A 202 -23.40 -16.58 -12.97
CA MET A 202 -23.09 -16.92 -14.37
C MET A 202 -23.69 -15.88 -15.30
#